data_AF-A0AAV5RDF8-F1
#
_entry.id   AF-A0AAV5RDF8-F1
#
_cell.length_a   1.000
_cell.length_b   1.000
_cell.length_c   1.000
_cell.angle_alpha   90.00
_cell.angle_beta   90.00
_cell.angle_gamma   90.00
#
_symmetry.space_group_name_H-M   'P 1'
#
loop_
_entity.id
_entity.type
_entity.pdbx_description
1 polymer ?
#
loop_
_entity_poly.entity_id
_entity_poly.type
_entity_poly.pdbx_seq_one_letter_code
_entity_poly.pdbx_strand_id
1 'polypeptide(L)'
;MEFPSPQELKELEKKNLLNKADNYLAQAFLNEKPLEQEKFVVKYLSSSSIQSLDILRKAVFHAIFNTKTIRNIDNETVFQIIRTYGYQNIHKCVQFLNSCRRSIPAKMTVFLLNKLKQGMPMDNMELEKFCIVLFSSKNIMNQLNADNLSKKLVDLKPPKEYTWQRESVLTVFNIYAEDGPINILRQIFPDLMPFTCHALLEVTSFDIELLTTKLLDSSAADVLRESDNSSAVQNMSINTNSGTIHSSQIADDREALRKKEEKQKEAKRRYWMEESEEPELEEAVTDQTNKSSADKKLDEEQQFIWAAFNSDPSVFSREKRKSPERKQLKQNLNWSDEQIEGWARVVGSKSKPESATINYSARSPAVINKKNTKSINTSNSANKEQQKEKPKSKAKEKKDRERNEKWRDGRRKEDRRRKEAKQIVQPE
;
A
#
# COMPACT_ATOMS: atom_id res chain seq x y z
N MET A 1 -43.98 3.54 -13.18
CA MET A 1 -43.64 4.93 -13.54
C MET A 1 -42.35 4.87 -14.32
N GLU A 2 -42.18 5.66 -15.37
CA GLU A 2 -40.86 5.77 -16.00
C GLU A 2 -40.00 6.71 -15.16
N PHE A 3 -38.82 6.25 -14.74
CA PHE A 3 -37.86 7.13 -14.07
C PHE A 3 -37.43 8.24 -15.02
N PRO A 4 -37.27 9.47 -14.51
CA PRO A 4 -36.80 10.56 -15.31
C PRO A 4 -35.45 10.20 -15.94
N SER A 5 -35.33 10.41 -17.24
CA SER A 5 -34.10 10.25 -17.98
C SER A 5 -33.00 11.15 -17.40
N PRO A 6 -31.71 10.82 -17.61
CA PRO A 6 -30.61 11.68 -17.17
C PRO A 6 -30.72 13.12 -17.72
N GLN A 7 -31.39 13.33 -18.85
CA GLN A 7 -31.66 14.66 -19.41
C GLN A 7 -32.75 15.40 -18.61
N GLU A 8 -33.82 14.70 -18.23
CA GLU A 8 -34.88 15.26 -17.39
C GLU A 8 -34.38 15.62 -15.98
N LEU A 9 -33.48 14.81 -15.42
CA LEU A 9 -32.80 15.14 -14.15
C LEU A 9 -31.99 16.44 -14.26
N LYS A 10 -31.25 16.64 -15.37
CA LYS A 10 -30.51 17.89 -15.64
C LYS A 10 -31.45 19.09 -15.83
N GLU A 11 -32.62 18.89 -16.44
CA GLU A 11 -33.62 19.96 -16.55
C GLU A 11 -34.26 20.32 -15.21
N LEU A 12 -34.52 19.33 -14.35
CA LEU A 12 -35.04 19.54 -13.00
C LEU A 12 -34.00 20.25 -12.10
N GLU A 13 -32.72 19.93 -12.28
CA GLU A 13 -31.59 20.64 -11.66
C GLU A 13 -31.57 22.10 -12.08
N LYS A 14 -31.62 22.39 -13.39
CA LYS A 14 -31.70 23.76 -13.92
C LYS A 14 -32.90 24.55 -13.39
N LYS A 15 -34.00 23.87 -13.09
CA LYS A 15 -35.24 24.48 -12.56
C LYS A 15 -35.25 24.62 -11.04
N ASN A 16 -34.20 24.22 -10.31
CA ASN A 16 -34.17 24.18 -8.84
C ASN A 16 -35.33 23.37 -8.21
N LEU A 17 -35.99 22.50 -8.99
CA LEU A 17 -37.07 21.62 -8.52
C LEU A 17 -36.55 20.32 -7.95
N LEU A 18 -35.24 20.10 -8.09
CA LEU A 18 -34.57 18.86 -7.78
C LEU A 18 -34.77 18.45 -6.31
N ASN A 19 -34.61 19.36 -5.35
CA ASN A 19 -34.82 19.06 -3.92
C ASN A 19 -36.24 18.53 -3.58
N LYS A 20 -37.28 18.93 -4.33
CA LYS A 20 -38.64 18.40 -4.18
C LYS A 20 -38.82 17.08 -4.95
N ALA A 21 -38.24 16.99 -6.15
CA ALA A 21 -38.21 15.76 -6.93
C ALA A 21 -37.39 14.66 -6.25
N ASP A 22 -36.40 15.01 -5.42
CA ASP A 22 -35.46 14.09 -4.77
C ASP A 22 -36.11 13.28 -3.64
N ASN A 23 -36.91 13.92 -2.80
CA ASN A 23 -37.72 13.22 -1.78
C ASN A 23 -38.78 12.34 -2.45
N TYR A 24 -39.35 12.82 -3.57
CA TYR A 24 -40.35 12.08 -4.32
C TYR A 24 -39.74 10.89 -5.08
N LEU A 25 -38.54 11.04 -5.66
CA LEU A 25 -37.80 9.99 -6.34
C LEU A 25 -37.30 8.96 -5.35
N ALA A 26 -36.81 9.37 -4.18
CA ALA A 26 -36.41 8.45 -3.12
C ALA A 26 -37.62 7.67 -2.57
N GLN A 27 -38.75 8.32 -2.34
CA GLN A 27 -39.99 7.66 -1.90
C GLN A 27 -40.59 6.77 -2.99
N ALA A 28 -40.67 7.24 -4.23
CA ALA A 28 -41.16 6.45 -5.37
C ALA A 28 -40.27 5.24 -5.60
N PHE A 29 -38.95 5.41 -5.56
CA PHE A 29 -37.99 4.32 -5.67
C PHE A 29 -38.14 3.31 -4.52
N LEU A 30 -38.31 3.75 -3.27
CA LEU A 30 -38.56 2.86 -2.13
C LEU A 30 -39.92 2.13 -2.22
N ASN A 31 -40.91 2.73 -2.87
CA ASN A 31 -42.25 2.16 -3.05
C ASN A 31 -42.37 1.25 -4.29
N GLU A 32 -41.37 1.25 -5.18
CA GLU A 32 -41.37 0.41 -6.37
C GLU A 32 -41.09 -1.07 -6.09
N LYS A 33 -41.45 -1.92 -7.07
CA LYS A 33 -41.17 -3.35 -6.98
C LYS A 33 -39.64 -3.57 -7.00
N PRO A 34 -39.11 -4.54 -6.22
CA PRO A 34 -37.66 -4.78 -6.13
C PRO A 34 -36.93 -4.96 -7.47
N LEU A 35 -37.62 -5.50 -8.48
CA LEU A 35 -37.04 -5.72 -9.81
C LEU A 35 -36.83 -4.40 -10.59
N GLU A 36 -37.71 -3.42 -10.41
CA GLU A 36 -37.59 -2.11 -11.07
C GLU A 36 -36.49 -1.28 -10.39
N GLN A 37 -36.39 -1.39 -9.06
CA GLN A 37 -35.29 -0.82 -8.28
C GLN A 37 -33.91 -1.36 -8.75
N GLU A 38 -33.77 -2.67 -8.96
CA GLU A 38 -32.52 -3.28 -9.44
C GLU A 38 -32.10 -2.72 -10.81
N LYS A 39 -33.04 -2.65 -11.77
CA LYS A 39 -32.77 -2.08 -13.10
C LYS A 39 -32.36 -0.62 -13.02
N PHE A 40 -33.02 0.16 -12.17
CA PHE A 40 -32.69 1.56 -11.97
C PHE A 40 -31.28 1.73 -11.40
N VAL A 41 -30.92 0.97 -10.35
CA VAL A 41 -29.58 1.06 -9.74
C VAL A 41 -28.49 0.71 -10.74
N VAL A 42 -28.66 -0.36 -11.53
CA VAL A 42 -27.68 -0.75 -12.56
C VAL A 42 -27.54 0.35 -13.62
N LYS A 43 -28.66 0.90 -14.11
CA LYS A 43 -28.65 2.00 -15.09
C LYS A 43 -27.97 3.24 -14.52
N TYR A 44 -28.24 3.57 -13.26
CA TYR A 44 -27.66 4.71 -12.55
C TYR A 44 -26.14 4.57 -12.36
N LEU A 45 -25.66 3.41 -11.92
CA LEU A 45 -24.24 3.14 -11.72
C LEU A 45 -23.46 3.12 -13.05
N SER A 46 -24.12 2.76 -14.15
CA SER A 46 -23.50 2.72 -15.49
C SER A 46 -23.39 4.09 -16.15
N SER A 47 -24.15 5.09 -15.70
CA SER A 47 -24.12 6.43 -16.27
C SER A 47 -22.95 7.26 -15.71
N SER A 48 -21.90 7.41 -16.52
CA SER A 48 -20.68 8.18 -16.24
C SER A 48 -20.89 9.66 -15.88
N SER A 49 -22.07 10.23 -16.19
CA SER A 49 -22.37 11.66 -16.03
C SER A 49 -22.92 12.07 -14.65
N ILE A 50 -23.16 11.15 -13.72
CA ILE A 50 -23.98 11.45 -12.53
C ILE A 50 -23.12 11.67 -11.27
N GLN A 51 -22.06 12.44 -11.41
CA GLN A 51 -21.34 12.94 -10.25
C GLN A 51 -22.11 14.02 -9.47
N SER A 52 -23.19 14.60 -10.03
CA SER A 52 -23.82 15.82 -9.50
C SER A 52 -25.00 15.64 -8.54
N LEU A 53 -25.53 14.42 -8.33
CA LEU A 53 -26.77 14.24 -7.56
C LEU A 53 -26.54 13.48 -6.24
N ASP A 54 -26.07 14.19 -5.21
CA ASP A 54 -25.78 13.63 -3.88
C ASP A 54 -26.98 12.92 -3.23
N ILE A 55 -28.20 13.40 -3.45
CA ILE A 55 -29.40 12.78 -2.88
C ILE A 55 -29.72 11.46 -3.59
N LEU A 56 -29.57 11.41 -4.91
CA LEU A 56 -29.76 10.18 -5.68
C LEU A 56 -28.70 9.13 -5.36
N ARG A 57 -27.45 9.58 -5.14
CA ARG A 57 -26.37 8.74 -4.59
C ARG A 57 -26.76 8.13 -3.24
N LYS A 58 -27.31 8.94 -2.31
CA LYS A 58 -27.79 8.45 -1.01
C LYS A 58 -28.95 7.45 -1.14
N ALA A 59 -29.88 7.67 -2.07
CA ALA A 59 -31.00 6.76 -2.31
C ALA A 59 -30.54 5.41 -2.88
N VAL A 60 -29.65 5.44 -3.88
CA VAL A 60 -29.05 4.23 -4.47
C VAL A 60 -28.22 3.48 -3.43
N PHE A 61 -27.44 4.21 -2.62
CA PHE A 61 -26.74 3.65 -1.48
C PHE A 61 -27.71 2.94 -0.52
N HIS A 62 -28.79 3.61 -0.12
CA HIS A 62 -29.78 3.00 0.77
C HIS A 62 -30.37 1.71 0.18
N ALA A 63 -30.70 1.68 -1.11
CA ALA A 63 -31.21 0.45 -1.74
C ALA A 63 -30.20 -0.69 -1.83
N ILE A 64 -28.94 -0.36 -2.11
CA ILE A 64 -27.88 -1.38 -2.17
C ILE A 64 -27.65 -1.98 -0.79
N PHE A 65 -27.43 -1.13 0.22
CA PHE A 65 -26.90 -1.57 1.51
C PHE A 65 -27.98 -1.96 2.52
N ASN A 66 -29.17 -1.32 2.49
CA ASN A 66 -30.21 -1.58 3.50
C ASN A 66 -31.28 -2.56 3.02
N THR A 67 -31.78 -2.42 1.79
CA THR A 67 -32.86 -3.27 1.28
C THR A 67 -32.37 -4.54 0.59
N LYS A 68 -31.04 -4.67 0.38
CA LYS A 68 -30.40 -5.82 -0.30
C LYS A 68 -31.07 -6.14 -1.64
N THR A 69 -31.48 -5.11 -2.37
CA THR A 69 -32.37 -5.28 -3.52
C THR A 69 -31.72 -6.08 -4.65
N ILE A 70 -30.40 -5.96 -4.80
CA ILE A 70 -29.67 -6.55 -5.92
C ILE A 70 -29.20 -7.96 -5.56
N ARG A 71 -29.85 -8.97 -6.13
CA ARG A 71 -29.55 -10.39 -5.86
C ARG A 71 -28.44 -10.93 -6.76
N ASN A 72 -28.33 -10.40 -7.97
CA ASN A 72 -27.39 -10.87 -8.99
C ASN A 72 -26.52 -9.70 -9.49
N ILE A 73 -25.54 -9.33 -8.68
CA ILE A 73 -24.62 -8.24 -9.02
C ILE A 73 -23.49 -8.79 -9.90
N ASP A 74 -23.28 -8.17 -11.05
CA ASP A 74 -22.13 -8.40 -11.92
C ASP A 74 -20.88 -7.65 -11.41
N ASN A 75 -19.71 -8.06 -11.89
CA ASN A 75 -18.45 -7.50 -11.37
C ASN A 75 -18.30 -6.01 -11.69
N GLU A 76 -18.82 -5.54 -12.83
CA GLU A 76 -18.71 -4.13 -13.20
C GLU A 76 -19.59 -3.29 -12.25
N THR A 77 -20.80 -3.73 -11.94
CA THR A 77 -21.65 -3.05 -10.94
C THR A 77 -20.99 -3.03 -9.55
N VAL A 78 -20.41 -4.14 -9.07
CA VAL A 78 -19.67 -4.13 -7.79
C VAL A 78 -18.52 -3.13 -7.84
N PHE A 79 -17.77 -3.09 -8.95
CA PHE A 79 -16.67 -2.15 -9.14
C PHE A 79 -17.15 -0.69 -9.06
N GLN A 80 -18.25 -0.35 -9.74
CA GLN A 80 -18.83 0.99 -9.68
C GLN A 80 -19.34 1.35 -8.28
N ILE A 81 -19.91 0.39 -7.54
CA ILE A 81 -20.34 0.60 -6.15
C ILE A 81 -19.15 0.94 -5.26
N ILE A 82 -18.06 0.17 -5.34
CA ILE A 82 -16.85 0.43 -4.55
C ILE A 82 -16.24 1.77 -4.96
N ARG A 83 -16.15 2.06 -6.27
CA ARG A 83 -15.61 3.32 -6.77
C ARG A 83 -16.42 4.53 -6.27
N THR A 84 -17.74 4.42 -6.29
CA THR A 84 -18.63 5.54 -5.93
C THR A 84 -18.77 5.72 -4.42
N TYR A 85 -18.88 4.64 -3.65
CA TYR A 85 -19.25 4.69 -2.23
C TYR A 85 -18.18 4.14 -1.28
N GLY A 86 -17.21 3.40 -1.80
CA GLY A 86 -16.25 2.60 -1.04
C GLY A 86 -15.47 3.43 -0.04
N TYR A 87 -14.88 4.54 -0.48
CA TYR A 87 -14.02 5.33 0.39
C TYR A 87 -14.78 6.02 1.52
N GLN A 88 -15.98 6.54 1.23
CA GLN A 88 -16.82 7.21 2.24
C GLN A 88 -17.46 6.23 3.22
N ASN A 89 -17.63 4.95 2.82
CA ASN A 89 -18.40 3.96 3.56
C ASN A 89 -17.71 2.58 3.58
N ILE A 90 -16.41 2.54 3.88
CA ILE A 90 -15.58 1.33 3.81
C ILE A 90 -16.25 0.15 4.50
N HIS A 91 -16.74 0.34 5.73
CA HIS A 91 -17.40 -0.72 6.51
C HIS A 91 -18.63 -1.30 5.80
N LYS A 92 -19.51 -0.46 5.26
CA LYS A 92 -20.72 -0.92 4.56
C LYS A 92 -20.40 -1.59 3.22
N CYS A 93 -19.39 -1.08 2.50
CA CYS A 93 -18.88 -1.73 1.29
C CYS A 93 -18.25 -3.09 1.57
N VAL A 94 -17.46 -3.23 2.64
CA VAL A 94 -16.91 -4.51 3.08
C VAL A 94 -18.03 -5.48 3.47
N GLN A 95 -19.01 -5.02 4.24
CA GLN A 95 -20.18 -5.83 4.62
C GLN A 95 -20.97 -6.30 3.39
N PHE A 96 -21.18 -5.42 2.43
CA PHE A 96 -21.82 -5.73 1.16
C PHE A 96 -21.04 -6.77 0.37
N LEU A 97 -19.73 -6.61 0.21
CA LEU A 97 -18.88 -7.58 -0.48
C LEU A 97 -18.88 -8.95 0.21
N ASN A 98 -18.95 -8.98 1.55
CA ASN A 98 -19.09 -10.20 2.31
C ASN A 98 -20.47 -10.85 2.15
N SER A 99 -21.51 -10.05 1.87
CA SER A 99 -22.87 -10.54 1.59
C SER A 99 -23.07 -11.01 0.15
N CYS A 100 -22.22 -10.55 -0.77
CA CYS A 100 -22.19 -11.02 -2.14
C CYS A 100 -21.88 -12.53 -2.21
N ARG A 101 -22.28 -13.18 -3.31
CA ARG A 101 -21.97 -14.61 -3.54
C ARG A 101 -20.46 -14.85 -3.39
N ARG A 102 -20.07 -15.98 -2.78
CA ARG A 102 -18.66 -16.38 -2.56
C ARG A 102 -17.78 -16.35 -3.83
N SER A 103 -18.37 -16.35 -5.02
CA SER A 103 -17.61 -16.25 -6.28
C SER A 103 -17.27 -14.82 -6.69
N ILE A 104 -17.94 -13.80 -6.15
CA ILE A 104 -17.75 -12.40 -6.53
C ILE A 104 -16.34 -11.90 -6.16
N PRO A 105 -15.81 -12.11 -4.94
CA PRO A 105 -14.46 -11.64 -4.61
C PRO A 105 -13.37 -12.23 -5.52
N ALA A 106 -13.44 -13.53 -5.80
CA ALA A 106 -12.52 -14.19 -6.73
C ALA A 106 -12.63 -13.63 -8.17
N LYS A 107 -13.87 -13.40 -8.64
CA LYS A 107 -14.12 -12.79 -9.95
C LYS A 107 -13.65 -11.33 -10.00
N MET A 108 -13.78 -10.59 -8.90
CA MET A 108 -13.32 -9.21 -8.79
C MET A 108 -11.81 -9.11 -8.93
N THR A 109 -11.07 -10.10 -8.44
CA THR A 109 -9.62 -10.16 -8.63
C THR A 109 -9.23 -10.39 -10.09
N VAL A 110 -9.90 -11.34 -10.75
CA VAL A 110 -9.68 -11.57 -12.19
C VAL A 110 -10.03 -10.32 -12.98
N PHE A 111 -11.12 -9.64 -12.60
CA PHE A 111 -11.54 -8.38 -13.18
C PHE A 111 -10.49 -7.28 -12.98
N LEU A 112 -10.00 -7.07 -11.76
CA LEU A 112 -8.95 -6.10 -11.43
C LEU A 112 -7.68 -6.37 -12.23
N LEU A 113 -7.22 -7.62 -12.27
CA LEU A 113 -6.04 -8.01 -13.06
C LEU A 113 -6.24 -7.76 -14.56
N ASN A 114 -7.42 -8.03 -15.09
CA ASN A 114 -7.74 -7.77 -16.50
C ASN A 114 -7.78 -6.27 -16.80
N LYS A 115 -8.36 -5.46 -15.90
CA LYS A 115 -8.39 -4.01 -16.05
C LYS A 115 -6.99 -3.39 -15.94
N LEU A 116 -6.15 -3.87 -15.03
CA LEU A 116 -4.74 -3.47 -14.93
C LEU A 116 -3.94 -3.82 -16.20
N LYS A 117 -4.21 -4.96 -16.84
CA LYS A 117 -3.59 -5.31 -18.14
C LYS A 117 -4.03 -4.37 -19.26
N GLN A 118 -5.27 -3.90 -19.22
CA GLN A 118 -5.84 -3.01 -20.23
C GLN A 118 -5.47 -1.54 -20.00
N GLY A 119 -5.06 -1.19 -18.79
CA GLY A 119 -4.93 0.19 -18.34
C GLY A 119 -6.29 0.73 -17.91
N MET A 120 -6.40 1.18 -16.67
CA MET A 120 -7.64 1.79 -16.17
C MET A 120 -7.63 3.30 -16.39
N PRO A 121 -8.72 3.90 -16.90
CA PRO A 121 -8.89 5.35 -16.92
C PRO A 121 -9.30 5.83 -15.52
N MET A 122 -8.50 5.54 -14.51
CA MET A 122 -8.65 6.02 -13.14
C MET A 122 -7.40 6.78 -12.74
N ASP A 123 -7.58 7.83 -11.95
CA ASP A 123 -6.47 8.48 -11.28
C ASP A 123 -5.88 7.55 -10.19
N ASN A 124 -4.69 7.89 -9.69
CA ASN A 124 -4.01 7.06 -8.71
C ASN A 124 -4.77 6.95 -7.39
N MET A 125 -5.38 8.06 -6.97
CA MET A 125 -6.12 8.15 -5.71
C MET A 125 -7.39 7.28 -5.75
N GLU A 126 -8.15 7.27 -6.83
CA GLU A 126 -9.34 6.43 -7.03
C GLU A 126 -8.97 4.94 -6.99
N LEU A 127 -7.86 4.57 -7.64
CA LEU A 127 -7.38 3.19 -7.64
C LEU A 127 -6.94 2.72 -6.25
N GLU A 128 -6.19 3.54 -5.54
CA GLU A 128 -5.77 3.25 -4.16
C GLU A 128 -6.98 3.10 -3.24
N LYS A 129 -7.93 4.03 -3.30
CA LYS A 129 -9.19 3.98 -2.54
C LYS A 129 -9.99 2.73 -2.84
N PHE A 130 -10.07 2.33 -4.10
CA PHE A 130 -10.71 1.08 -4.51
C PHE A 130 -10.02 -0.14 -3.87
N CYS A 131 -8.69 -0.19 -3.94
CA CYS A 131 -7.90 -1.30 -3.40
C CYS A 131 -7.99 -1.38 -1.88
N ILE A 132 -7.99 -0.24 -1.18
CA ILE A 132 -8.18 -0.15 0.27
C ILE A 132 -9.47 -0.85 0.68
N VAL A 133 -10.59 -0.55 0.00
CA VAL A 133 -11.89 -1.15 0.32
C VAL A 133 -11.89 -2.65 0.03
N LEU A 134 -11.31 -3.05 -1.11
CA LEU A 134 -11.25 -4.45 -1.52
C LEU A 134 -10.41 -5.30 -0.55
N PHE A 135 -9.25 -4.79 -0.13
CA PHE A 135 -8.30 -5.52 0.72
C PHE A 135 -8.58 -5.36 2.23
N SER A 136 -9.42 -4.41 2.63
CA SER A 136 -9.88 -4.27 4.03
C SER A 136 -10.66 -5.48 4.56
N SER A 137 -11.22 -6.31 3.68
CA SER A 137 -11.94 -7.51 4.10
C SER A 137 -11.02 -8.72 4.19
N LYS A 138 -10.79 -9.24 5.41
CA LYS A 138 -10.04 -10.49 5.63
C LYS A 138 -10.64 -11.67 4.87
N ASN A 139 -11.97 -11.75 4.79
CA ASN A 139 -12.65 -12.81 4.04
C ASN A 139 -12.35 -12.73 2.54
N ILE A 140 -12.29 -11.51 1.98
CA ILE A 140 -11.91 -11.31 0.58
C ILE A 140 -10.46 -11.72 0.42
N MET A 141 -9.53 -11.17 1.20
CA MET A 141 -8.10 -11.50 1.13
C MET A 141 -7.82 -13.01 1.19
N ASN A 142 -8.51 -13.74 2.09
CA ASN A 142 -8.43 -15.19 2.17
C ASN A 142 -8.95 -15.88 0.90
N GLN A 143 -10.06 -15.39 0.32
CA GLN A 143 -10.61 -15.92 -0.93
C GLN A 143 -9.74 -15.58 -2.15
N LEU A 144 -8.96 -14.50 -2.11
CA LEU A 144 -8.08 -14.11 -3.21
C LEU A 144 -6.86 -15.03 -3.35
N ASN A 145 -6.57 -15.84 -2.33
CA ASN A 145 -5.31 -16.56 -2.18
C ASN A 145 -4.16 -15.54 -2.34
N ALA A 146 -3.92 -14.78 -1.27
CA ALA A 146 -2.99 -13.66 -1.21
C ALA A 146 -1.66 -13.94 -1.94
N ASP A 147 -1.05 -15.09 -1.72
CA ASP A 147 0.20 -15.52 -2.37
C ASP A 147 0.09 -15.60 -3.89
N ASN A 148 -1.04 -16.11 -4.39
CA ASN A 148 -1.30 -16.23 -5.82
C ASN A 148 -1.56 -14.87 -6.45
N LEU A 149 -2.26 -13.98 -5.74
CA LEU A 149 -2.50 -12.62 -6.24
C LEU A 149 -1.21 -11.82 -6.31
N SER A 150 -0.38 -11.83 -5.27
CA SER A 150 0.92 -11.15 -5.26
C SER A 150 1.81 -11.61 -6.43
N LYS A 151 1.93 -12.93 -6.64
CA LYS A 151 2.66 -13.50 -7.79
C LYS A 151 2.09 -13.02 -9.13
N LYS A 152 0.76 -13.06 -9.29
CA LYS A 152 0.10 -12.59 -10.52
C LYS A 152 0.27 -11.10 -10.78
N LEU A 153 0.33 -10.28 -9.73
CA LEU A 153 0.59 -8.85 -9.84
C LEU A 153 2.03 -8.58 -10.25
N VAL A 154 3.01 -9.30 -9.68
CA VAL A 154 4.43 -9.19 -10.05
C VAL A 154 4.66 -9.62 -11.50
N ASP A 155 4.04 -10.72 -11.92
CA ASP A 155 4.13 -11.25 -13.29
C ASP A 155 3.36 -10.38 -14.31
N LEU A 156 2.53 -9.45 -13.85
CA LEU A 156 1.76 -8.56 -14.70
C LEU A 156 2.70 -7.60 -15.43
N LYS A 157 2.62 -7.60 -16.76
CA LYS A 157 3.29 -6.63 -17.64
C LYS A 157 2.24 -5.68 -18.21
N PRO A 158 1.80 -4.66 -17.46
CA PRO A 158 0.90 -3.64 -17.99
C PRO A 158 1.62 -2.82 -19.08
N PRO A 159 0.88 -2.08 -19.92
CA PRO A 159 1.48 -1.09 -20.81
C PRO A 159 2.35 -0.11 -20.01
N LYS A 160 3.42 0.42 -20.62
CA LYS A 160 4.42 1.26 -19.91
C LYS A 160 3.77 2.44 -19.16
N GLU A 161 2.73 3.02 -19.75
CA GLU A 161 1.95 4.16 -19.22
C GLU A 161 1.17 3.82 -17.93
N TYR A 162 0.92 2.54 -17.66
CA TYR A 162 0.13 2.05 -16.52
C TYR A 162 0.96 1.19 -15.55
N THR A 163 2.29 1.25 -15.63
CA THR A 163 3.17 0.54 -14.69
C THR A 163 2.93 1.00 -13.25
N TRP A 164 2.68 2.30 -13.05
CA TRP A 164 2.33 2.86 -11.75
C TRP A 164 1.08 2.22 -11.13
N GLN A 165 0.05 1.86 -11.92
CA GLN A 165 -1.18 1.24 -11.40
C GLN A 165 -0.90 -0.10 -10.72
N ARG A 166 -0.01 -0.89 -11.32
CA ARG A 166 0.44 -2.16 -10.75
C ARG A 166 1.17 -1.94 -9.43
N GLU A 167 2.08 -0.97 -9.38
CA GLU A 167 2.84 -0.65 -8.17
C GLU A 167 1.93 -0.13 -7.04
N SER A 168 0.95 0.72 -7.35
CA SER A 168 -0.02 1.20 -6.36
C SER A 168 -0.84 0.04 -5.79
N VAL A 169 -1.35 -0.86 -6.64
CA VAL A 169 -2.10 -2.04 -6.20
C VAL A 169 -1.24 -2.97 -5.36
N LEU A 170 0.02 -3.22 -5.76
CA LEU A 170 0.97 -4.02 -5.01
C LEU A 170 1.28 -3.40 -3.64
N THR A 171 1.45 -2.09 -3.59
CA THR A 171 1.73 -1.35 -2.35
C THR A 171 0.56 -1.49 -1.38
N VAL A 172 -0.66 -1.17 -1.81
CA VAL A 172 -1.86 -1.34 -0.97
C VAL A 172 -2.05 -2.81 -0.59
N PHE A 173 -1.85 -3.75 -1.50
CA PHE A 173 -1.95 -5.17 -1.20
C PHE A 173 -0.97 -5.60 -0.08
N ASN A 174 0.29 -5.19 -0.15
CA ASN A 174 1.31 -5.51 0.86
C ASN A 174 0.99 -4.87 2.22
N ILE A 175 0.40 -3.68 2.23
CA ILE A 175 -0.03 -2.99 3.45
C ILE A 175 -1.11 -3.81 4.20
N TYR A 176 -2.03 -4.44 3.46
CA TYR A 176 -3.15 -5.23 3.98
C TYR A 176 -2.89 -6.74 4.07
N ALA A 177 -1.73 -7.23 3.62
CA ALA A 177 -1.34 -8.64 3.71
C ALA A 177 -1.29 -9.11 5.18
N GLU A 178 -1.34 -10.43 5.42
CA GLU A 178 -1.40 -11.00 6.78
C GLU A 178 -0.25 -10.51 7.67
N ASP A 179 0.96 -10.45 7.12
CA ASP A 179 2.17 -9.92 7.78
C ASP A 179 2.41 -8.42 7.48
N GLY A 180 1.39 -7.73 6.97
CA GLY A 180 1.47 -6.33 6.57
C GLY A 180 1.43 -5.35 7.76
N PRO A 181 1.92 -4.11 7.56
CA PRO A 181 1.90 -3.04 8.55
C PRO A 181 0.58 -2.87 9.32
N ILE A 182 -0.56 -2.96 8.65
CA ILE A 182 -1.88 -2.80 9.30
C ILE A 182 -2.14 -3.92 10.30
N ASN A 183 -1.79 -5.16 9.96
CA ASN A 183 -2.05 -6.28 10.86
C ASN A 183 -1.09 -6.28 12.05
N ILE A 184 0.16 -5.85 11.85
CA ILE A 184 1.12 -5.63 12.95
C ILE A 184 0.57 -4.56 13.90
N LEU A 185 0.14 -3.40 13.38
CA LEU A 185 -0.44 -2.34 14.20
C LEU A 185 -1.69 -2.80 14.95
N ARG A 186 -2.54 -3.62 14.33
CA ARG A 186 -3.74 -4.15 15.00
C ARG A 186 -3.44 -5.22 16.05
N GLN A 187 -2.27 -5.87 15.99
CA GLN A 187 -1.82 -6.74 17.07
C GLN A 187 -1.37 -5.94 18.29
N ILE A 188 -0.73 -4.78 18.07
CA ILE A 188 -0.28 -3.88 19.14
C ILE A 188 -1.45 -3.06 19.70
N PHE A 189 -2.31 -2.56 18.81
CA PHE A 189 -3.46 -1.68 19.10
C PHE A 189 -4.76 -2.31 18.54
N PRO A 190 -5.36 -3.28 19.25
CA PRO A 190 -6.51 -4.05 18.75
C PRO A 190 -7.77 -3.21 18.51
N ASP A 191 -7.89 -2.07 19.19
CA ASP A 191 -9.01 -1.13 19.04
C ASP A 191 -8.94 -0.30 17.76
N LEU A 192 -7.78 -0.27 17.08
CA LEU A 192 -7.64 0.45 15.81
C LEU A 192 -8.30 -0.31 14.67
N MET A 193 -9.16 0.40 13.96
CA MET A 193 -9.78 -0.09 12.75
C MET A 193 -8.76 -0.12 11.60
N PRO A 194 -8.83 -1.08 10.67
CA PRO A 194 -7.87 -1.19 9.56
C PRO A 194 -7.71 0.10 8.75
N PHE A 195 -8.80 0.82 8.51
CA PHE A 195 -8.77 2.08 7.77
C PHE A 195 -8.05 3.19 8.56
N THR A 196 -8.22 3.23 9.89
CA THR A 196 -7.54 4.18 10.76
C THR A 196 -6.04 3.89 10.77
N CYS A 197 -5.64 2.61 10.84
CA CYS A 197 -4.24 2.23 10.68
C CYS A 197 -3.66 2.67 9.35
N HIS A 198 -4.43 2.54 8.25
CA HIS A 198 -3.97 2.99 6.93
C HIS A 198 -3.75 4.50 6.89
N ALA A 199 -4.71 5.30 7.36
CA ALA A 199 -4.58 6.76 7.41
C ALA A 199 -3.39 7.20 8.29
N LEU A 200 -3.22 6.54 9.44
CA LEU A 200 -2.09 6.80 10.33
C LEU A 200 -0.73 6.45 9.69
N LEU A 201 -0.66 5.32 8.96
CA LEU A 201 0.54 4.93 8.23
C LEU A 201 0.84 5.92 7.11
N GLU A 202 -0.17 6.45 6.42
CA GLU A 202 0.03 7.48 5.39
C GLU A 202 0.70 8.73 5.99
N VAL A 203 0.28 9.15 7.18
CA VAL A 203 0.89 10.28 7.92
C VAL A 203 2.37 10.02 8.25
N THR A 204 2.76 8.79 8.54
CA THR A 204 4.15 8.43 8.89
C THR A 204 4.94 7.87 7.71
N SER A 205 4.50 8.08 6.46
CA SER A 205 5.16 7.53 5.26
C SER A 205 5.37 6.01 5.33
N PHE A 206 4.40 5.31 5.91
CA PHE A 206 4.36 3.87 6.15
C PHE A 206 5.46 3.35 7.09
N ASP A 207 6.05 4.21 7.93
CA ASP A 207 6.95 3.80 9.01
C ASP A 207 6.15 3.35 10.24
N ILE A 208 6.20 2.04 10.51
CA ILE A 208 5.50 1.39 11.63
C ILE A 208 6.13 1.78 12.97
N GLU A 209 7.45 1.89 13.05
CA GLU A 209 8.16 2.16 14.31
C GLU A 209 7.89 3.59 14.77
N LEU A 210 7.98 4.53 13.82
CA LEU A 210 7.64 5.93 14.06
C LEU A 210 6.17 6.07 14.47
N LEU A 211 5.25 5.40 13.77
CA LEU A 211 3.83 5.45 14.09
C LEU A 211 3.53 4.84 15.47
N THR A 212 4.16 3.71 15.79
CA THR A 212 3.98 3.06 17.09
C THR A 212 4.45 3.98 18.21
N THR A 213 5.59 4.64 18.04
CA THR A 213 6.10 5.65 18.99
C THR A 213 5.10 6.78 19.17
N LYS A 214 4.62 7.38 18.07
CA LYS A 214 3.61 8.44 18.11
C LYS A 214 2.29 8.02 18.78
N LEU A 215 1.84 6.78 18.58
CA LEU A 215 0.60 6.25 19.18
C LEU A 215 0.75 5.91 20.67
N LEU A 216 1.97 5.69 21.14
CA LEU A 216 2.26 5.53 22.57
C LEU A 216 2.29 6.88 23.29
N ASP A 217 2.77 7.92 22.60
CA ASP A 217 2.89 9.27 23.16
C ASP A 217 1.58 10.09 23.05
N SER A 218 0.79 9.84 22.00
CA SER A 218 -0.40 10.63 21.64
C SER A 218 -1.56 9.73 21.21
N SER A 219 -2.80 10.24 21.36
CA SER A 219 -3.97 9.51 20.86
C SER A 219 -3.96 9.45 19.33
N ALA A 220 -4.56 8.40 18.74
CA ALA A 220 -4.69 8.28 17.28
C ALA A 220 -5.36 9.50 16.62
N ALA A 221 -6.30 10.15 17.33
CA ALA A 221 -6.96 11.35 16.85
C ALA A 221 -6.00 12.55 16.78
N ASP A 222 -5.08 12.66 17.73
CA ASP A 222 -4.11 13.75 17.77
C ASP A 222 -3.05 13.57 16.68
N VAL A 223 -2.57 12.34 16.45
CA VAL A 223 -1.64 12.01 15.36
C VAL A 223 -2.24 12.37 13.99
N LEU A 224 -3.54 12.12 13.77
CA LEU A 224 -4.22 12.51 12.54
C LEU A 224 -4.36 14.04 12.42
N ARG A 225 -4.67 14.75 13.52
CA ARG A 225 -4.78 16.22 13.53
C ARG A 225 -3.47 16.92 13.26
N GLU A 226 -2.34 16.37 13.70
CA GLU A 226 -1.00 16.89 13.37
C GLU A 226 -0.79 16.95 11.84
N SER A 227 -1.35 15.98 11.10
CA SER A 227 -1.26 15.91 9.65
C SER A 227 -2.17 16.89 8.91
N ASP A 228 -3.32 17.25 9.49
CA ASP A 228 -4.26 18.22 8.88
C ASP A 228 -3.66 19.63 8.78
N ASN A 229 -2.71 19.97 9.66
CA ASN A 229 -1.94 21.20 9.56
C ASN A 229 -0.91 21.18 8.41
N SER A 230 -0.69 20.01 7.80
CA SER A 230 0.14 19.77 6.62
C SER A 230 -0.74 19.46 5.40
N SER A 231 -1.61 20.41 5.03
CA SER A 231 -2.26 20.60 3.69
C SER A 231 -2.90 19.42 2.92
N ALA A 232 -2.89 18.16 3.38
CA ALA A 232 -3.25 17.00 2.57
C ALA A 232 -4.56 16.26 2.98
N VAL A 233 -5.13 16.51 4.17
CA VAL A 233 -6.17 15.60 4.75
C VAL A 233 -7.53 16.30 5.00
N GLN A 234 -7.89 17.32 4.23
CA GLN A 234 -9.20 18.01 4.38
C GLN A 234 -10.46 17.18 4.02
N ASN A 235 -10.35 15.92 3.60
CA ASN A 235 -11.48 15.12 3.11
C ASN A 235 -12.00 14.05 4.09
N MET A 236 -11.49 13.97 5.33
CA MET A 236 -11.84 12.92 6.31
C MET A 236 -12.61 13.42 7.54
N SER A 237 -13.44 14.46 7.40
CA SER A 237 -14.38 14.87 8.44
C SER A 237 -15.42 13.77 8.68
N ILE A 238 -15.16 12.91 9.67
CA ILE A 238 -16.07 11.88 10.17
C ILE A 238 -17.31 12.59 10.73
N ASN A 239 -18.43 12.42 10.04
CA ASN A 239 -19.73 12.94 10.45
C ASN A 239 -20.25 12.11 11.64
N THR A 240 -19.89 12.51 12.86
CA THR A 240 -20.54 12.05 14.10
C THR A 240 -21.79 12.90 14.34
N ASN A 241 -22.97 12.30 14.12
CA ASN A 241 -24.31 12.88 14.32
C ASN A 241 -24.52 13.60 15.66
N SER A 242 -25.26 14.72 15.66
CA SER A 242 -26.54 14.85 16.41
C SER A 242 -27.32 16.12 16.03
N GLY A 243 -28.67 16.04 16.02
CA GLY A 243 -29.54 17.17 16.28
C GLY A 243 -30.26 17.82 15.09
N THR A 244 -31.48 17.36 14.82
CA THR A 244 -32.51 18.14 14.11
C THR A 244 -32.82 19.41 14.90
N ILE A 245 -32.39 20.58 14.43
CA ILE A 245 -32.71 21.89 15.04
C ILE A 245 -33.43 22.76 14.01
N HIS A 246 -34.48 23.43 14.48
CA HIS A 246 -35.38 24.30 13.74
C HIS A 246 -34.66 25.43 12.97
N SER A 247 -35.00 25.53 11.69
CA SER A 247 -34.37 26.36 10.65
C SER A 247 -34.51 27.90 10.84
N SER A 248 -35.25 28.40 11.83
CA SER A 248 -35.52 29.84 11.95
C SER A 248 -34.65 30.61 12.96
N GLN A 249 -33.76 29.96 13.72
CA GLN A 249 -32.88 30.62 14.71
C GLN A 249 -31.39 30.67 14.30
N ILE A 250 -31.02 30.06 13.17
CA ILE A 250 -29.60 29.87 12.78
C ILE A 250 -28.96 31.18 12.25
N ALA A 251 -29.74 32.17 11.84
CA ALA A 251 -29.18 33.43 11.32
C ALA A 251 -28.55 34.29 12.43
N ASP A 252 -29.21 34.38 13.59
CA ASP A 252 -28.77 35.28 14.67
C ASP A 252 -27.61 34.66 15.48
N ASP A 253 -27.61 33.34 15.68
CA ASP A 253 -26.52 32.65 16.38
C ASP A 253 -25.21 32.62 15.57
N ARG A 254 -25.28 32.66 14.23
CA ARG A 254 -24.08 32.70 13.38
C ARG A 254 -23.31 33.99 13.51
N GLU A 255 -23.99 35.11 13.72
CA GLU A 255 -23.33 36.41 13.90
C GLU A 255 -22.71 36.53 15.30
N ALA A 256 -23.36 35.98 16.33
CA ALA A 256 -22.80 35.91 17.68
C ALA A 256 -21.54 35.03 17.75
N LEU A 257 -21.55 33.88 17.06
CA LEU A 257 -20.37 33.01 16.93
C LEU A 257 -19.22 33.69 16.20
N ARG A 258 -19.51 34.41 15.11
CA ARG A 258 -18.51 35.13 14.33
C ARG A 258 -17.84 36.25 15.15
N LYS A 259 -18.61 36.99 15.96
CA LYS A 259 -18.08 38.00 16.90
C LYS A 259 -17.23 37.38 18.02
N LYS A 260 -17.55 36.15 18.46
CA LYS A 260 -16.78 35.43 19.49
C LYS A 260 -15.45 34.89 18.94
N GLU A 261 -15.43 34.38 17.73
CA GLU A 261 -14.20 33.96 17.04
C GLU A 261 -13.28 35.15 16.73
N GLU A 262 -13.84 36.29 16.33
CA GLU A 262 -13.06 37.50 16.06
C GLU A 262 -12.40 38.05 17.33
N LYS A 263 -13.12 38.06 18.46
CA LYS A 263 -12.54 38.37 19.79
C LYS A 263 -11.43 37.40 20.21
N GLN A 264 -11.59 36.09 19.94
CA GLN A 264 -10.54 35.11 20.25
C GLN A 264 -9.31 35.28 19.36
N LYS A 265 -9.50 35.55 18.06
CA LYS A 265 -8.38 35.84 17.14
C LYS A 265 -7.64 37.12 17.54
N GLU A 266 -8.36 38.14 17.98
CA GLU A 266 -7.75 39.39 18.43
C GLU A 266 -7.01 39.23 19.77
N ALA A 267 -7.56 38.47 20.72
CA ALA A 267 -6.86 38.11 21.96
C ALA A 267 -5.58 37.33 21.69
N LYS A 268 -5.62 36.40 20.72
CA LYS A 268 -4.44 35.65 20.29
C LYS A 268 -3.41 36.57 19.59
N ARG A 269 -3.83 37.50 18.75
CA ARG A 269 -2.92 38.50 18.15
C ARG A 269 -2.25 39.40 19.19
N ARG A 270 -2.95 39.79 20.26
CA ARG A 270 -2.33 40.55 21.36
C ARG A 270 -1.29 39.74 22.13
N TYR A 271 -1.60 38.48 22.45
CA TYR A 271 -0.66 37.58 23.11
C TYR A 271 0.63 37.40 22.29
N TRP A 272 0.52 37.22 20.96
CA TRP A 272 1.68 37.11 20.06
C TRP A 272 2.47 38.40 19.86
N MET A 273 1.88 39.57 20.13
CA MET A 273 2.57 40.86 20.06
C MET A 273 3.29 41.19 21.38
N GLU A 274 2.76 40.74 22.53
CA GLU A 274 3.39 40.91 23.85
C GLU A 274 4.56 39.94 24.09
N GLU A 275 4.56 38.76 23.46
CA GLU A 275 5.65 37.76 23.59
C GLU A 275 6.79 37.98 22.57
N SER A 276 6.71 39.04 21.75
CA SER A 276 7.69 39.38 20.70
C SER A 276 8.79 40.36 21.16
N GLU A 277 8.79 40.80 22.42
CA GLU A 277 9.90 41.56 23.01
C GLU A 277 10.86 40.63 23.75
N GLU A 278 11.60 39.80 23.00
CA GLU A 278 12.83 39.17 23.48
C GLU A 278 14.03 39.57 22.62
N PRO A 279 15.22 39.69 23.23
CA PRO A 279 16.31 40.51 22.73
C PRO A 279 16.97 39.91 21.49
N GLU A 280 17.29 40.82 20.56
CA GLU A 280 18.14 40.65 19.39
C GLU A 280 19.44 39.91 19.77
N LEU A 281 19.49 38.61 19.46
CA LEU A 281 20.69 37.78 19.58
C LEU A 281 21.14 37.37 18.18
N GLU A 282 22.36 37.79 17.89
CA GLU A 282 23.06 37.74 16.62
C GLU A 282 23.19 36.33 16.01
N GLU A 283 23.31 36.33 14.68
CA GLU A 283 23.52 35.21 13.78
C GLU A 283 24.54 34.16 14.25
N ALA A 284 24.17 32.88 14.15
CA ALA A 284 25.14 31.81 13.94
C ALA A 284 24.53 30.62 13.17
N VAL A 285 24.87 30.57 11.89
CA VAL A 285 24.81 29.37 11.04
C VAL A 285 25.70 28.29 11.65
N THR A 286 25.15 27.14 12.04
CA THR A 286 25.72 25.79 11.85
C THR A 286 24.84 24.75 12.56
N ASP A 287 23.95 24.12 11.79
CA ASP A 287 23.19 22.96 12.25
C ASP A 287 24.10 21.70 12.18
N GLN A 288 25.08 21.64 13.10
CA GLN A 288 25.77 20.40 13.49
C GLN A 288 25.35 20.06 14.91
N THR A 289 24.08 19.75 15.06
CA THR A 289 23.49 19.26 16.31
C THR A 289 24.15 17.93 16.70
N ASN A 290 25.04 18.03 17.69
CA ASN A 290 25.49 17.01 18.65
C ASN A 290 25.11 15.54 18.38
N LYS A 291 25.63 14.93 17.31
CA LYS A 291 25.72 13.46 17.25
C LYS A 291 26.61 12.99 18.40
N SER A 292 26.09 12.07 19.19
CA SER A 292 26.81 11.53 20.34
C SER A 292 28.14 10.90 19.89
N SER A 293 29.14 10.81 20.77
CA SER A 293 30.40 10.14 20.44
C SER A 293 30.22 8.67 20.03
N ALA A 294 29.08 8.05 20.39
CA ALA A 294 28.71 6.71 19.95
C ALA A 294 28.30 6.69 18.48
N ASP A 295 27.54 7.68 18.02
CA ASP A 295 27.09 7.77 16.62
C ASP A 295 28.24 7.98 15.64
N LYS A 296 29.27 8.73 16.06
CA LYS A 296 30.48 8.94 15.23
C LYS A 296 31.28 7.64 15.04
N LYS A 297 31.41 6.83 16.09
CA LYS A 297 32.10 5.52 16.02
C LYS A 297 31.34 4.54 15.12
N LEU A 298 30.01 4.51 15.23
CA LEU A 298 29.16 3.69 14.37
C LEU A 298 29.31 4.09 12.89
N ASP A 299 29.38 5.39 12.60
CA ASP A 299 29.58 5.90 11.23
C ASP A 299 30.97 5.48 10.68
N GLU A 300 32.03 5.49 11.49
CA GLU A 300 33.38 5.05 11.09
C GLU A 300 33.48 3.54 10.82
N GLU A 301 32.88 2.72 11.70
CA GLU A 301 32.83 1.26 11.53
C GLU A 301 32.07 0.85 10.26
N GLN A 302 30.94 1.52 9.97
CA GLN A 302 30.13 1.29 8.77
C GLN A 302 30.89 1.68 7.49
N GLN A 303 31.64 2.78 7.50
CA GLN A 303 32.47 3.17 6.37
C GLN A 303 33.59 2.15 6.10
N PHE A 304 34.24 1.65 7.16
CA PHE A 304 35.32 0.67 7.04
C PHE A 304 34.83 -0.65 6.43
N ILE A 305 33.72 -1.20 6.94
CA ILE A 305 33.18 -2.47 6.43
C ILE A 305 32.62 -2.32 5.00
N TRP A 306 32.04 -1.16 4.66
CA TRP A 306 31.56 -0.85 3.31
C TRP A 306 32.71 -0.76 2.29
N ALA A 307 33.82 -0.11 2.65
CA ALA A 307 35.01 -0.04 1.81
C ALA A 307 35.60 -1.44 1.54
N ALA A 308 35.65 -2.30 2.57
CA ALA A 308 36.10 -3.68 2.43
C ALA A 308 35.17 -4.51 1.53
N PHE A 309 33.85 -4.33 1.66
CA PHE A 309 32.86 -5.02 0.83
C PHE A 309 32.95 -4.64 -0.65
N ASN A 310 33.14 -3.35 -0.95
CA ASN A 310 33.33 -2.89 -2.33
C ASN A 310 34.67 -3.34 -2.94
N SER A 311 35.67 -3.62 -2.11
CA SER A 311 36.99 -4.08 -2.57
C SER A 311 36.98 -5.57 -2.94
N ASP A 312 36.49 -6.44 -2.05
CA ASP A 312 36.32 -7.88 -2.34
C ASP A 312 35.13 -8.47 -1.55
N PRO A 313 33.94 -8.59 -2.16
CA PRO A 313 32.77 -9.21 -1.54
C PRO A 313 33.00 -10.66 -1.09
N SER A 314 33.96 -11.37 -1.68
CA SER A 314 34.23 -12.77 -1.34
C SER A 314 34.82 -12.94 0.05
N VAL A 315 35.45 -11.90 0.62
CA VAL A 315 35.94 -11.88 2.03
C VAL A 315 34.79 -12.03 3.01
N PHE A 316 33.57 -11.68 2.59
CA PHE A 316 32.36 -11.80 3.41
C PHE A 316 31.75 -13.21 3.43
N SER A 317 32.24 -14.11 2.57
CA SER A 317 31.74 -15.48 2.46
C SER A 317 32.23 -16.41 3.58
N ARG A 318 31.45 -17.45 3.86
CA ARG A 318 31.76 -18.48 4.88
C ARG A 318 33.08 -19.22 4.60
N GLU A 319 33.45 -19.34 3.33
CA GLU A 319 34.67 -20.02 2.88
C GLU A 319 35.94 -19.27 3.29
N LYS A 320 35.87 -17.93 3.34
CA LYS A 320 37.00 -17.06 3.71
C LYS A 320 37.06 -16.71 5.21
N ARG A 321 36.32 -17.38 6.10
CA ARG A 321 36.40 -17.18 7.57
C ARG A 321 37.82 -17.22 8.15
N LYS A 322 38.70 -18.03 7.54
CA LYS A 322 40.09 -18.21 7.99
C LYS A 322 41.10 -17.30 7.29
N SER A 323 40.65 -16.47 6.34
CA SER A 323 41.54 -15.60 5.57
C SER A 323 42.15 -14.49 6.46
N PRO A 324 43.35 -13.99 6.14
CA PRO A 324 43.97 -12.93 6.91
C PRO A 324 43.16 -11.63 6.87
N GLU A 325 42.55 -11.30 5.73
CA GLU A 325 41.68 -10.12 5.58
C GLU A 325 40.47 -10.21 6.49
N ARG A 326 39.87 -11.40 6.58
CA ARG A 326 38.73 -11.65 7.47
C ARG A 326 39.10 -11.54 8.94
N LYS A 327 40.31 -11.99 9.33
CA LYS A 327 40.82 -11.81 10.69
C LYS A 327 41.05 -10.34 11.03
N GLN A 328 41.54 -9.54 10.09
CA GLN A 328 41.71 -8.09 10.26
C GLN A 328 40.34 -7.40 10.42
N LEU A 329 39.34 -7.76 9.62
CA LEU A 329 37.98 -7.24 9.78
C LEU A 329 37.40 -7.52 11.17
N LYS A 330 37.55 -8.75 11.67
CA LYS A 330 37.10 -9.11 13.03
C LYS A 330 37.84 -8.32 14.11
N GLN A 331 39.15 -8.13 13.96
CA GLN A 331 39.96 -7.38 14.93
C GLN A 331 39.59 -5.91 14.97
N ASN A 332 39.34 -5.28 13.82
CA ASN A 332 39.02 -3.86 13.75
C ASN A 332 37.59 -3.54 14.20
N LEU A 333 36.62 -4.41 13.86
CA LEU A 333 35.21 -4.19 14.16
C LEU A 333 34.76 -4.82 15.48
N ASN A 334 35.56 -5.72 16.06
CA ASN A 334 35.16 -6.56 17.20
C ASN A 334 33.86 -7.35 16.95
N TRP A 335 33.61 -7.76 15.70
CA TRP A 335 32.42 -8.52 15.29
C TRP A 335 32.68 -10.02 15.17
N SER A 336 31.64 -10.82 15.36
CA SER A 336 31.64 -12.25 15.05
C SER A 336 31.59 -12.51 13.55
N ASP A 337 31.96 -13.73 13.13
CA ASP A 337 31.89 -14.09 11.71
C ASP A 337 30.44 -14.08 11.19
N GLU A 338 29.49 -14.41 12.05
CA GLU A 338 28.06 -14.41 11.75
C GLU A 338 27.53 -12.98 11.55
N GLN A 339 28.01 -12.01 12.35
CA GLN A 339 27.62 -10.59 12.18
C GLN A 339 28.14 -10.02 10.85
N ILE A 340 29.40 -10.27 10.51
CA ILE A 340 30.00 -9.83 9.24
C ILE A 340 29.27 -10.48 8.04
N GLU A 341 28.93 -11.77 8.13
CA GLU A 341 28.16 -12.48 7.10
C GLU A 341 26.71 -11.96 6.99
N GLY A 342 26.06 -11.72 8.13
CA GLY A 342 24.69 -11.20 8.20
C GLY A 342 24.59 -9.82 7.56
N TRP A 343 25.52 -8.94 7.90
CA TRP A 343 25.61 -7.60 7.30
C TRP A 343 25.78 -7.66 5.77
N ALA A 344 26.69 -8.51 5.27
CA ALA A 344 26.90 -8.68 3.83
C ALA A 344 25.67 -9.24 3.10
N ARG A 345 24.87 -10.11 3.74
CA ARG A 345 23.60 -10.58 3.17
C ARG A 345 22.58 -9.46 3.08
N VAL A 346 22.45 -8.63 4.11
CA VAL A 346 21.52 -7.49 4.11
C VAL A 346 21.87 -6.50 3.01
N VAL A 347 23.16 -6.20 2.85
CA VAL A 347 23.66 -5.31 1.79
C VAL A 347 23.49 -5.94 0.40
N GLY A 348 23.88 -7.20 0.23
CA GLY A 348 23.81 -7.89 -1.06
C GLY A 348 22.39 -8.28 -1.51
N SER A 349 21.43 -8.39 -0.59
CA SER A 349 20.04 -8.73 -0.91
C SER A 349 19.24 -7.54 -1.45
N LYS A 350 19.70 -6.29 -1.25
CA LYS A 350 19.06 -5.11 -1.83
C LYS A 350 19.43 -5.05 -3.32
N SER A 351 18.60 -5.66 -4.17
CA SER A 351 18.85 -5.84 -5.61
C SER A 351 18.94 -4.55 -6.43
N LYS A 352 18.79 -3.36 -5.81
CA LYS A 352 19.14 -2.03 -6.35
C LYS A 352 19.45 -1.05 -5.21
N PRO A 353 20.69 -0.52 -5.08
CA PRO A 353 21.01 0.48 -4.07
C PRO A 353 21.02 1.87 -4.73
N GLU A 354 19.88 2.53 -4.87
CA GLU A 354 19.91 3.97 -5.15
C GLU A 354 20.09 4.75 -3.85
N SER A 355 19.40 4.39 -2.77
CA SER A 355 19.47 5.14 -1.49
C SER A 355 20.73 4.88 -0.64
N ALA A 356 21.27 3.65 -0.63
CA ALA A 356 22.48 3.34 0.15
C ALA A 356 23.76 3.90 -0.48
N THR A 357 23.82 3.95 -1.81
CA THR A 357 25.00 4.45 -2.53
C THR A 357 25.10 5.98 -2.44
N ILE A 358 23.96 6.69 -2.44
CA ILE A 358 23.91 8.17 -2.37
C ILE A 358 24.41 8.68 -1.01
N ASN A 359 24.10 8.02 0.11
CA ASN A 359 24.53 8.50 1.43
C ASN A 359 26.03 8.25 1.74
N TYR A 360 26.63 7.21 1.16
CA TYR A 360 28.04 6.87 1.44
C TYR A 360 29.03 7.42 0.41
N SER A 361 28.64 7.51 -0.87
CA SER A 361 29.53 8.06 -1.91
C SER A 361 29.69 9.58 -1.83
N ALA A 362 28.70 10.29 -1.28
CA ALA A 362 28.73 11.75 -1.15
C ALA A 362 29.60 12.28 0.02
N ARG A 363 30.09 11.40 0.91
CA ARG A 363 30.88 11.78 2.11
C ARG A 363 32.37 11.46 2.03
N SER A 364 32.88 10.99 0.90
CA SER A 364 34.30 10.68 0.75
C SER A 364 35.12 11.97 0.61
N PRO A 365 35.99 12.35 1.58
CA PRO A 365 36.93 13.43 1.36
C PRO A 365 38.01 12.93 0.41
N ALA A 366 38.13 13.60 -0.73
CA ALA A 366 39.22 13.39 -1.65
C ALA A 366 40.58 13.61 -0.94
N VAL A 367 41.51 12.69 -1.18
CA VAL A 367 42.96 12.84 -0.96
C VAL A 367 43.44 12.83 0.50
N ILE A 368 43.91 11.67 0.98
CA ILE A 368 44.99 11.62 1.97
C ILE A 368 46.19 10.93 1.33
N ASN A 369 47.22 11.72 1.09
CA ASN A 369 48.51 11.31 0.56
C ASN A 369 49.34 10.52 1.59
N LYS A 370 49.97 9.45 1.08
CA LYS A 370 51.32 8.92 1.38
C LYS A 370 52.02 9.39 2.67
N LYS A 371 52.32 8.44 3.57
CA LYS A 371 53.70 8.01 3.92
C LYS A 371 53.71 6.92 5.01
N ASN A 372 54.75 6.09 4.96
CA ASN A 372 55.21 5.10 5.94
C ASN A 372 54.44 3.78 6.04
N THR A 373 54.97 2.71 5.44
CA THR A 373 55.88 1.78 6.16
C THR A 373 56.37 0.62 5.29
N LYS A 374 57.71 0.50 5.26
CA LYS A 374 58.57 -0.70 5.23
C LYS A 374 58.21 -1.87 4.31
N SER A 375 59.03 -1.94 3.26
CA SER A 375 59.44 -3.14 2.53
C SER A 375 59.81 -4.32 3.44
N ILE A 376 59.22 -5.48 3.18
CA ILE A 376 59.80 -6.78 3.52
C ILE A 376 60.11 -7.48 2.21
N ASN A 377 61.42 -7.64 1.97
CA ASN A 377 61.99 -8.55 1.00
C ASN A 377 61.71 -9.99 1.44
N THR A 378 61.15 -10.81 0.55
CA THR A 378 61.53 -12.23 0.49
C THR A 378 61.51 -12.69 -0.96
N SER A 379 62.71 -12.90 -1.48
CA SER A 379 63.04 -13.50 -2.76
C SER A 379 62.84 -15.02 -2.77
N ASN A 380 62.41 -15.51 -3.93
CA ASN A 380 62.72 -16.80 -4.57
C ASN A 380 62.34 -18.11 -3.85
N SER A 381 61.51 -18.92 -4.52
CA SER A 381 62.01 -20.15 -5.14
C SER A 381 61.05 -20.69 -6.20
N ALA A 382 61.62 -21.04 -7.35
CA ALA A 382 60.97 -21.66 -8.49
C ALA A 382 60.83 -23.18 -8.28
N ASN A 383 59.71 -23.77 -8.69
CA ASN A 383 59.75 -24.94 -9.59
C ASN A 383 58.37 -25.27 -10.21
N LYS A 384 58.45 -25.63 -11.50
CA LYS A 384 57.63 -26.53 -12.35
C LYS A 384 56.65 -27.45 -11.59
N GLU A 385 55.48 -27.88 -12.11
CA GLU A 385 55.29 -28.54 -13.42
C GLU A 385 53.80 -28.88 -13.70
N GLN A 386 53.40 -28.84 -14.98
CA GLN A 386 52.44 -29.71 -15.69
C GLN A 386 50.95 -29.87 -15.27
N GLN A 387 50.11 -29.29 -16.13
CA GLN A 387 48.88 -29.81 -16.76
C GLN A 387 48.44 -31.27 -16.48
N LYS A 388 47.16 -31.43 -16.09
CA LYS A 388 46.22 -32.40 -16.71
C LYS A 388 44.77 -32.15 -16.29
N GLU A 389 43.96 -31.71 -17.25
CA GLU A 389 42.50 -31.74 -17.20
C GLU A 389 41.97 -33.16 -17.51
N LYS A 390 40.91 -33.61 -16.82
CA LYS A 390 39.73 -34.26 -17.42
C LYS A 390 38.58 -34.50 -16.41
N PRO A 391 37.31 -34.53 -16.87
CA PRO A 391 36.12 -34.30 -16.05
C PRO A 391 35.41 -35.59 -15.61
N LYS A 392 34.81 -35.59 -14.40
CA LYS A 392 33.89 -36.62 -13.91
C LYS A 392 32.58 -35.99 -13.40
N SER A 393 31.60 -35.79 -14.28
CA SER A 393 30.21 -35.54 -13.86
C SER A 393 29.19 -35.83 -14.97
N LYS A 394 29.04 -37.10 -15.38
CA LYS A 394 27.95 -37.54 -16.29
C LYS A 394 27.03 -38.63 -15.72
N ALA A 395 27.17 -39.00 -14.45
CA ALA A 395 26.41 -40.11 -13.87
C ALA A 395 25.11 -39.71 -13.13
N LYS A 396 24.91 -38.44 -12.77
CA LYS A 396 23.69 -38.00 -12.05
C LYS A 396 22.54 -37.56 -12.96
N GLU A 397 22.82 -37.10 -14.18
CA GLU A 397 21.78 -36.56 -15.08
C GLU A 397 20.92 -37.66 -15.75
N LYS A 398 21.41 -38.90 -15.80
CA LYS A 398 20.68 -40.02 -16.43
C LYS A 398 19.55 -40.56 -15.54
N LYS A 399 19.66 -40.44 -14.20
CA LYS A 399 18.67 -40.97 -13.25
C LYS A 399 17.44 -40.06 -13.10
N ASP A 400 17.61 -38.76 -13.31
CA ASP A 400 16.50 -37.80 -13.24
C ASP A 400 15.67 -37.75 -14.55
N ARG A 401 16.28 -38.10 -15.71
CA ARG A 401 15.53 -38.25 -16.97
C ARG A 401 14.57 -39.45 -16.96
N GLU A 402 15.00 -40.62 -16.45
CA GLU A 402 14.12 -41.81 -16.37
C GLU A 402 12.95 -41.61 -15.39
N ARG A 403 13.14 -40.82 -14.33
CA ARG A 403 12.05 -40.52 -13.39
C ARG A 403 11.00 -39.62 -14.04
N ASN A 404 11.40 -38.65 -14.87
CA ASN A 404 10.48 -37.71 -15.51
C ASN A 404 9.67 -38.32 -16.66
N GLU A 405 10.19 -39.34 -17.36
CA GLU A 405 9.44 -40.05 -18.42
C GLU A 405 8.29 -40.88 -17.86
N LYS A 406 8.48 -41.57 -16.72
CA LYS A 406 7.40 -42.33 -16.05
C LYS A 406 6.21 -41.46 -15.62
N TRP A 407 6.45 -40.21 -15.20
CA TRP A 407 5.38 -39.28 -14.82
C TRP A 407 4.59 -38.74 -16.03
N ARG A 408 5.24 -38.59 -17.20
CA ARG A 408 4.57 -38.13 -18.42
C ARG A 408 3.64 -39.19 -19.02
N ASP A 409 4.05 -40.46 -19.00
CA ASP A 409 3.20 -41.55 -19.52
C ASP A 409 1.98 -41.84 -18.64
N GLY A 410 2.09 -41.66 -17.31
CA GLY A 410 0.96 -41.75 -16.40
C GLY A 410 -0.15 -40.74 -16.71
N ARG A 411 0.21 -39.47 -16.94
CA ARG A 411 -0.77 -38.41 -17.29
C ARG A 411 -1.44 -38.65 -18.64
N ARG A 412 -0.72 -39.17 -19.64
CA ARG A 412 -1.30 -39.49 -20.95
C ARG A 412 -2.34 -40.61 -20.88
N LYS A 413 -2.13 -41.63 -20.04
CA LYS A 413 -3.13 -42.69 -19.81
C LYS A 413 -4.39 -42.17 -19.09
N GLU A 414 -4.22 -41.30 -18.10
CA GLU A 414 -5.34 -40.68 -17.37
C GLU A 414 -6.23 -39.82 -18.29
N ASP A 415 -5.62 -39.00 -19.15
CA ASP A 415 -6.36 -38.17 -20.11
C ASP A 415 -7.09 -39.00 -21.17
N ARG A 416 -6.53 -40.15 -21.58
CA ARG A 416 -7.20 -41.06 -22.52
C ARG A 416 -8.45 -41.69 -21.89
N ARG A 417 -8.34 -42.16 -20.64
CA ARG A 417 -9.48 -42.67 -19.85
C ARG A 417 -10.56 -41.61 -19.64
N ARG A 418 -10.20 -40.36 -19.38
CA ARG A 418 -11.17 -39.26 -19.25
C ARG A 418 -11.90 -38.93 -20.55
N LYS A 419 -11.25 -39.10 -21.70
CA LYS A 419 -11.91 -38.91 -23.01
C LYS A 419 -12.86 -40.07 -23.33
N GLU A 420 -12.45 -41.30 -23.07
CA GLU A 420 -13.29 -42.49 -23.26
C GLU A 420 -14.52 -42.47 -22.33
N ALA A 421 -14.35 -42.08 -21.06
CA ALA A 421 -15.47 -41.95 -20.11
C ALA A 421 -16.50 -40.87 -20.52
N LYS A 422 -16.09 -39.85 -21.28
CA LYS A 422 -17.00 -38.82 -21.80
C LYS A 422 -17.78 -39.26 -23.04
N GLN A 423 -17.31 -40.28 -23.77
CA GLN A 423 -18.00 -40.82 -24.94
C GLN A 423 -19.13 -41.79 -24.58
N ILE A 424 -19.15 -42.32 -23.35
CA ILE A 424 -20.13 -43.31 -22.90
C ILE A 424 -21.43 -42.65 -22.35
N VAL A 425 -21.44 -41.33 -22.14
CA VAL A 425 -22.59 -40.62 -21.57
C VAL A 425 -23.24 -39.71 -22.62
N GLN A 426 -23.82 -40.32 -23.65
CA GLN A 426 -24.94 -39.74 -24.39
C GLN A 426 -25.99 -40.84 -24.58
N PRO A 427 -27.08 -40.84 -23.79
CA PRO A 427 -28.25 -41.65 -24.10
C PRO A 427 -29.09 -40.95 -25.18
N GLU A 428 -29.61 -41.75 -26.11
CA GLU A 428 -30.69 -41.39 -27.04
C GLU A 428 -32.00 -41.09 -26.30
#